data_AF-A0A946Y448-F1
#
_entry.id   AF-A0A946Y448-F1
#
_cell.length_a   1.000
_cell.length_b   1.000
_cell.length_c   1.000
_cell.angle_alpha   90.00
_cell.angle_beta   90.00
_cell.angle_gamma   90.00
#
_symmetry.space_group_name_H-M   'P 1'
#
loop_
_entity.id
_entity.type
_entity.pdbx_description
1 polymer ?
#
loop_
_entity_poly.entity_id
_entity_poly.type
_entity_poly.pdbx_seq_one_letter_code
_entity_poly.pdbx_strand_id
1 'polypeptide(L)'
;MKIVTNATGAVVFLAIFAGCASMDYSGRYAPGCTAFAGDTIELQGDRFVWEKFTDEVKISADGKREDQFPAHPMKGHFEIDGEKLILRPDAGGVTSVFYMVSKSGHQYVMNVKQHSQWRATGAMPDCALTRTQ
;
A
#
# COMPACT_ATOMS: atom_id res chain seq x y z
N MET A 1 40.72 48.01 -31.42
CA MET A 1 40.52 46.62 -31.86
C MET A 1 40.80 45.71 -30.67
N LYS A 2 39.74 45.07 -30.14
CA LYS A 2 39.68 43.96 -29.16
C LYS A 2 40.44 44.08 -27.83
N ILE A 3 39.70 44.55 -26.81
CA ILE A 3 39.86 44.15 -25.41
C ILE A 3 39.23 42.76 -25.29
N VAL A 4 39.97 41.75 -24.83
CA VAL A 4 39.39 40.48 -24.37
C VAL A 4 40.07 40.09 -23.06
N THR A 5 39.47 40.57 -21.97
CA THR A 5 39.76 40.13 -20.61
C THR A 5 38.96 38.86 -20.39
N ASN A 6 39.59 37.68 -20.48
CA ASN A 6 38.93 36.42 -20.15
C ASN A 6 38.85 36.27 -18.63
N ALA A 7 37.81 36.88 -18.04
CA ALA A 7 37.35 36.55 -16.70
C ALA A 7 36.73 35.15 -16.76
N THR A 8 37.45 34.15 -16.26
CA THR A 8 36.94 32.79 -16.10
C THR A 8 35.98 32.81 -14.90
N GLY A 9 34.72 33.15 -15.18
CA GLY A 9 33.63 33.06 -14.22
C GLY A 9 33.46 31.60 -13.81
N ALA A 10 33.77 31.29 -12.55
CA ALA A 10 33.44 30.02 -11.93
C ALA A 10 31.91 29.92 -11.83
N VAL A 11 31.29 29.24 -12.80
CA VAL A 11 29.89 28.84 -12.72
C VAL A 11 29.81 27.74 -11.68
N VAL A 12 29.45 28.12 -10.45
CA VAL A 12 29.03 27.18 -9.41
C VAL A 12 27.70 26.61 -9.86
N PHE A 13 27.74 25.46 -10.52
CA PHE A 13 26.56 24.62 -10.76
C PHE A 13 26.06 24.14 -9.41
N LEU A 14 25.09 24.84 -8.83
CA LEU A 14 24.23 24.30 -7.78
C LEU A 14 23.41 23.17 -8.41
N ALA A 15 23.91 21.95 -8.32
CA ALA A 15 23.13 20.74 -8.53
C ALA A 15 22.08 20.69 -7.42
N ILE A 16 20.89 21.20 -7.72
CA ILE A 16 19.69 21.01 -6.91
C ILE A 16 19.39 19.51 -6.99
N PHE A 17 19.82 18.76 -5.98
CA PHE A 17 19.26 17.44 -5.68
C PHE A 17 17.77 17.64 -5.39
N ALA A 18 16.95 17.59 -6.44
CA ALA A 18 15.55 17.27 -6.32
C ALA A 18 15.50 15.85 -5.76
N GLY A 19 15.51 15.74 -4.43
CA GLY A 19 15.27 14.50 -3.73
C GLY A 19 13.88 14.04 -4.15
N CYS A 20 13.81 13.08 -5.07
CA CYS A 20 12.69 12.16 -5.12
C CYS A 20 12.70 11.46 -3.75
N ALA A 21 12.00 12.03 -2.78
CA ALA A 21 11.63 11.30 -1.58
C ALA A 21 10.74 10.16 -2.09
N SER A 22 11.33 9.00 -2.37
CA SER A 22 10.58 7.78 -2.57
C SER A 22 9.80 7.58 -1.28
N MET A 23 8.47 7.73 -1.34
CA MET A 23 7.62 7.45 -0.19
C MET A 23 7.89 6.00 0.20
N ASP A 24 8.29 5.80 1.46
CA ASP A 24 8.45 4.45 1.99
C ASP A 24 7.06 3.86 2.24
N TYR A 25 6.75 2.83 1.47
CA TYR A 25 5.52 2.04 1.57
C TYR A 25 5.74 0.72 2.30
N SER A 26 6.97 0.43 2.73
CA SER A 26 7.23 -0.75 3.55
C SER A 26 6.53 -0.61 4.89
N GLY A 27 6.12 -1.72 5.49
CA GLY A 27 5.44 -1.71 6.78
C GLY A 27 4.28 -2.69 6.84
N ARG A 28 3.73 -2.84 8.05
CA ARG A 28 2.60 -3.72 8.32
C ARG A 28 1.31 -2.91 8.44
N TYR A 29 0.34 -3.24 7.61
CA TYR A 29 -0.99 -2.65 7.55
C TYR A 29 -2.00 -3.60 8.20
N ALA A 30 -2.70 -3.12 9.23
CA ALA A 30 -3.68 -3.90 9.98
C ALA A 30 -5.01 -3.13 10.10
N PRO A 31 -6.15 -3.81 10.27
CA PRO A 31 -7.45 -3.15 10.32
C PRO A 31 -7.60 -2.36 11.62
N GLY A 32 -8.25 -1.20 11.52
CA GLY A 32 -8.59 -0.37 12.69
C GLY A 32 -9.71 -0.95 13.57
N CYS A 33 -10.32 -2.09 13.21
CA CYS A 33 -11.49 -2.64 13.87
C CYS A 33 -11.35 -4.14 14.15
N THR A 34 -12.05 -4.64 15.17
CA THR A 34 -11.92 -6.02 15.67
C THR A 34 -12.51 -7.07 14.74
N ALA A 35 -13.56 -6.74 13.97
CA ALA A 35 -14.25 -7.68 13.07
C ALA A 35 -13.37 -8.24 11.93
N PHE A 36 -12.25 -7.60 11.65
CA PHE A 36 -11.29 -8.05 10.65
C PHE A 36 -9.90 -8.29 11.26
N ALA A 37 -9.81 -8.45 12.59
CA ALA A 37 -8.56 -8.58 13.31
C ALA A 37 -7.75 -9.80 12.83
N GLY A 38 -6.85 -9.58 11.87
CA GLY A 38 -6.02 -10.59 11.23
C GLY A 38 -6.01 -10.51 9.69
N ASP A 39 -6.84 -9.66 9.08
CA ASP A 39 -6.64 -9.21 7.69
C ASP A 39 -5.51 -8.19 7.66
N THR A 40 -4.29 -8.64 7.33
CA THR A 40 -3.10 -7.78 7.35
C THR A 40 -2.30 -7.89 6.06
N ILE A 41 -1.75 -6.76 5.64
CA ILE A 41 -0.84 -6.69 4.50
C ILE A 41 0.50 -6.20 5.00
N GLU A 42 1.55 -6.95 4.75
CA GLU A 42 2.93 -6.56 5.02
C GLU A 42 3.65 -6.32 3.70
N LEU A 43 4.24 -5.14 3.56
CA LEU A 43 5.00 -4.73 2.39
C LEU A 43 6.48 -4.59 2.77
N GLN A 44 7.37 -5.24 2.02
CA GLN A 44 8.81 -5.16 2.25
C GLN A 44 9.58 -5.26 0.93
N GLY A 45 10.37 -4.23 0.61
CA GLY A 45 11.04 -4.14 -0.69
C GLY A 45 10.02 -4.10 -1.82
N ASP A 46 10.03 -5.10 -2.70
CA ASP A 46 9.06 -5.32 -3.77
C ASP A 46 8.09 -6.48 -3.46
N ARG A 47 8.10 -7.00 -2.23
CA ARG A 47 7.37 -8.20 -1.81
C ARG A 47 6.21 -7.87 -0.88
N PHE A 48 5.15 -8.68 -0.93
CA PHE A 48 4.05 -8.61 0.02
C PHE A 48 3.74 -9.97 0.65
N VAL A 49 3.18 -9.90 1.86
CA VAL A 49 2.45 -10.99 2.51
C VAL A 49 1.08 -10.47 2.90
N TRP A 50 0.02 -11.13 2.42
CA TRP A 50 -1.36 -10.80 2.75
C TRP A 50 -2.00 -11.96 3.51
N GLU A 51 -2.10 -11.78 4.82
CA GLU A 51 -2.85 -12.64 5.72
C GLU A 51 -4.30 -12.20 5.69
N LYS A 52 -5.22 -13.13 5.46
CA LYS A 52 -6.65 -12.84 5.49
C LYS A 52 -7.29 -13.66 6.59
N PHE A 53 -7.95 -12.98 7.52
CA PHE A 53 -8.61 -13.61 8.64
C PHE A 53 -9.92 -12.91 8.95
N THR A 54 -10.89 -13.70 9.37
CA THR A 54 -12.15 -13.24 9.97
C THR A 54 -12.43 -14.14 11.17
N ASP A 55 -13.02 -13.58 12.21
CA ASP A 55 -13.54 -14.34 13.35
C ASP A 55 -14.89 -15.03 13.01
N GLU A 56 -15.47 -14.74 11.85
CA GLU A 56 -16.65 -15.42 11.35
C GLU A 56 -16.35 -16.90 11.00
N VAL A 57 -17.17 -17.81 11.49
CA VAL A 57 -17.08 -19.24 11.16
C VAL A 57 -18.13 -19.59 10.12
N LYS A 58 -17.69 -20.00 8.92
CA LYS A 58 -18.60 -20.52 7.90
C LYS A 58 -18.79 -22.02 8.10
N ILE A 59 -20.06 -22.43 8.18
CA ILE A 59 -20.45 -23.84 8.29
C ILE A 59 -21.07 -24.27 6.97
N SER A 60 -20.58 -25.37 6.41
CA SER A 60 -21.10 -26.01 5.20
C SER A 60 -22.47 -26.64 5.43
N ALA A 61 -23.16 -27.02 4.36
CA ALA A 61 -24.46 -27.69 4.44
C ALA A 61 -24.42 -29.05 5.17
N ASP A 62 -23.25 -29.71 5.23
CA ASP A 62 -23.01 -30.95 5.97
C ASP A 62 -22.50 -30.73 7.41
N GLY A 63 -22.54 -29.49 7.91
CA GLY A 63 -22.22 -29.15 9.30
C GLY A 63 -20.73 -29.06 9.63
N LYS A 64 -19.85 -29.01 8.62
CA LYS A 64 -18.40 -28.87 8.81
C LYS A 64 -17.99 -27.40 8.76
N ARG A 65 -16.91 -27.08 9.46
CA ARG A 65 -16.26 -25.77 9.35
C ARG A 65 -15.56 -25.70 7.99
N GLU A 66 -15.87 -24.66 7.22
CA GLU A 66 -15.15 -24.33 5.99
C GLU A 66 -14.05 -23.33 6.31
N ASP A 67 -12.84 -23.60 5.82
CA ASP A 67 -11.83 -22.56 5.70
C ASP A 67 -12.31 -21.56 4.64
N GLN A 68 -12.54 -20.32 5.06
CA GLN A 68 -13.02 -19.26 4.18
C GLN A 68 -11.92 -18.75 3.24
N PHE A 69 -10.66 -19.00 3.57
CA PHE A 69 -9.49 -18.39 2.95
C PHE A 69 -8.35 -19.38 2.68
N PRO A 70 -8.61 -20.52 1.99
CA PRO A 70 -7.61 -21.59 1.80
C PRO A 70 -6.40 -21.17 0.95
N ALA A 71 -6.47 -20.03 0.27
CA ALA A 71 -5.38 -19.46 -0.54
C ALA A 71 -4.53 -18.43 0.22
N HIS A 72 -4.77 -18.23 1.52
CA HIS A 72 -4.02 -17.30 2.37
C HIS A 72 -3.12 -18.06 3.38
N PRO A 73 -1.97 -17.49 3.79
CA PRO A 73 -1.45 -16.18 3.39
C PRO A 73 -1.00 -16.14 1.94
N MET A 74 -1.41 -15.08 1.24
CA MET A 74 -1.03 -14.85 -0.14
C MET A 74 0.30 -14.11 -0.17
N LYS A 75 1.23 -14.53 -1.03
CA LYS A 75 2.56 -13.93 -1.16
C LYS A 75 2.85 -13.61 -2.61
N GLY A 76 3.64 -12.57 -2.83
CA GLY A 76 4.06 -12.20 -4.19
C GLY A 76 4.78 -10.87 -4.24
N HIS A 77 4.71 -10.22 -5.41
CA HIS A 77 5.27 -8.90 -5.65
C HIS A 77 4.20 -7.83 -5.61
N PHE A 78 4.58 -6.62 -5.18
CA PHE A 78 3.71 -5.46 -5.29
C PHE A 78 4.33 -4.35 -6.11
N GLU A 79 3.46 -3.52 -6.70
CA GLU A 79 3.83 -2.29 -7.38
C GLU A 79 2.91 -1.16 -6.95
N ILE A 80 3.44 0.06 -6.95
CA ILE A 80 2.68 1.28 -6.72
C ILE A 80 2.53 2.05 -8.03
N ASP A 81 1.29 2.30 -8.45
CA ASP A 81 0.94 3.14 -9.60
C ASP A 81 0.02 4.28 -9.13
N GLY A 82 0.62 5.44 -8.83
CA GLY A 82 -0.06 6.55 -8.19
C GLY A 82 -0.57 6.18 -6.79
N GLU A 83 -1.89 6.19 -6.60
CA GLU A 83 -2.52 5.73 -5.34
C GLU A 83 -2.74 4.21 -5.33
N LYS A 84 -2.56 3.50 -6.45
CA LYS A 84 -2.89 2.07 -6.51
C LYS A 84 -1.76 1.22 -5.96
N LEU A 85 -2.09 0.34 -5.03
CA LEU A 85 -1.27 -0.79 -4.59
C LEU A 85 -1.73 -2.03 -5.37
N ILE A 86 -0.89 -2.52 -6.26
CA ILE A 86 -1.16 -3.68 -7.10
C ILE A 86 -0.40 -4.87 -6.53
N LEU A 87 -1.11 -5.89 -6.05
CA LEU A 87 -0.54 -7.13 -5.52
C LEU A 87 -0.60 -8.23 -6.59
N ARG A 88 0.55 -8.75 -7.00
CA ARG A 88 0.70 -9.86 -7.96
C ARG A 88 1.16 -11.13 -7.24
N PRO A 89 0.28 -12.12 -7.02
CA PRO A 89 0.64 -13.34 -6.29
C PRO A 89 1.61 -14.23 -7.09
N ASP A 90 2.56 -14.88 -6.41
CA ASP A 90 3.53 -15.77 -7.07
C ASP A 90 2.85 -17.00 -7.72
N ALA A 91 1.82 -17.52 -7.06
CA ALA A 91 1.14 -18.77 -7.45
C ALA A 91 0.20 -18.62 -8.67
N GLY A 92 0.36 -17.57 -9.48
CA GLY A 92 -0.56 -17.26 -10.59
C GLY A 92 -1.97 -16.85 -10.12
N GLY A 93 -2.08 -16.41 -8.87
CA GLY A 93 -3.33 -15.96 -8.27
C GLY A 93 -3.86 -14.66 -8.87
N VAL A 94 -5.10 -14.31 -8.53
CA VAL A 94 -5.73 -13.10 -9.03
C VAL A 94 -5.02 -11.85 -8.50
N THR A 95 -4.55 -11.01 -9.42
CA THR A 95 -4.01 -9.68 -9.09
C THR A 95 -5.05 -8.88 -8.30
N SER A 96 -4.66 -8.43 -7.12
CA SER A 96 -5.53 -7.62 -6.26
C SER A 96 -5.11 -6.16 -6.30
N VAL A 97 -6.07 -5.25 -6.41
CA VAL A 97 -5.82 -3.80 -6.42
C VAL A 97 -6.43 -3.16 -5.20
N PHE A 98 -5.58 -2.50 -4.43
CA PHE A 98 -5.94 -1.65 -3.31
C PHE A 98 -5.53 -0.21 -3.61
N TYR A 99 -5.92 0.71 -2.74
CA TYR A 99 -5.56 2.11 -2.81
C TYR A 99 -4.85 2.53 -1.53
N MET A 100 -3.66 3.12 -1.67
CA MET A 100 -2.91 3.72 -0.59
C MET A 100 -3.14 5.22 -0.52
N VAL A 101 -3.50 5.70 0.66
CA VAL A 101 -3.80 7.10 0.92
C VAL A 101 -3.05 7.54 2.18
N SER A 102 -2.40 8.70 2.13
CA SER A 102 -1.80 9.34 3.31
C SER A 102 -2.70 10.47 3.80
N LYS A 103 -3.14 10.43 5.05
CA LYS A 103 -3.95 11.48 5.68
C LYS A 103 -3.56 11.67 7.14
N SER A 104 -3.34 12.93 7.54
CA SER A 104 -3.00 13.29 8.93
C SER A 104 -1.79 12.54 9.50
N GLY A 105 -0.77 12.23 8.67
CA GLY A 105 0.42 11.49 9.09
C GLY A 105 0.27 9.97 9.13
N HIS A 106 -0.90 9.43 8.80
CA HIS A 106 -1.15 8.00 8.72
C HIS A 106 -1.27 7.53 7.27
N GLN A 107 -0.77 6.32 6.99
CA GLN A 107 -0.97 5.64 5.72
C GLN A 107 -2.06 4.59 5.85
N TYR A 108 -2.98 4.60 4.90
CA TYR A 108 -4.13 3.71 4.83
C TYR A 108 -4.10 2.90 3.55
N VAL A 109 -4.40 1.60 3.64
CA VAL A 109 -4.68 0.72 2.50
C VAL A 109 -6.17 0.43 2.49
N MET A 110 -6.81 0.69 1.35
CA MET A 110 -8.25 0.59 1.16
C MET A 110 -8.58 -0.32 -0.01
N ASN A 111 -9.64 -1.12 0.11
CA ASN A 111 -10.24 -1.75 -1.06
C ASN A 111 -11.02 -0.71 -1.91
N VAL A 112 -11.47 -1.13 -3.11
CA VAL A 112 -12.18 -0.26 -4.07
C VAL A 112 -13.41 0.44 -3.44
N LYS A 113 -14.19 -0.28 -2.63
CA LYS A 113 -15.41 0.26 -1.99
C LYS A 113 -15.07 1.34 -0.96
N GLN A 114 -14.09 1.05 -0.10
CA GLN A 114 -13.59 1.96 0.92
C GLN A 114 -13.00 3.24 0.30
N HIS A 115 -12.18 3.11 -0.75
CA HIS A 115 -11.60 4.26 -1.45
C HIS A 115 -12.67 5.12 -2.11
N SER A 116 -13.64 4.51 -2.80
CA SER A 116 -14.78 5.23 -3.38
C SER A 116 -15.58 6.02 -2.33
N GLN A 117 -15.87 5.40 -1.19
CA GLN A 117 -16.55 6.07 -0.07
C GLN A 117 -15.74 7.24 0.48
N TRP A 118 -14.42 7.07 0.65
CA TRP A 118 -13.53 8.14 1.08
C TRP A 118 -13.50 9.29 0.08
N ARG A 119 -13.39 9.00 -1.22
CA ARG A 119 -13.41 10.03 -2.28
C ARG A 119 -14.72 10.82 -2.30
N ALA A 120 -15.84 10.17 -2.00
CA ALA A 120 -17.16 10.80 -1.98
C ALA A 120 -17.42 11.66 -0.74
N THR A 121 -16.92 11.24 0.43
CA THR A 121 -17.31 11.83 1.72
C THR A 121 -16.18 12.59 2.44
N GLY A 122 -14.92 12.33 2.07
CA GLY A 122 -13.74 12.78 2.79
C GLY A 122 -13.51 12.07 4.14
N ALA A 123 -14.46 11.24 4.60
CA ALA A 123 -14.39 10.49 5.85
C ALA A 123 -13.52 9.23 5.66
N MET A 124 -12.69 8.95 6.67
CA MET A 124 -11.85 7.74 6.66
C MET A 124 -12.74 6.53 7.00
N PRO A 125 -12.68 5.42 6.25
CA PRO A 125 -13.44 4.22 6.59
C PRO A 125 -12.96 3.60 7.91
N ASP A 126 -13.89 3.22 8.79
CA ASP A 126 -13.60 2.75 10.16
C ASP A 126 -12.68 1.51 10.21
N CYS A 127 -12.77 0.65 9.20
CA CYS A 127 -12.00 -0.59 9.09
C CYS A 127 -10.94 -0.55 7.97
N ALA A 128 -10.48 0.64 7.55
CA ALA A 128 -9.35 0.72 6.61
C ALA A 128 -8.09 0.12 7.26
N LEU A 129 -7.26 -0.56 6.47
CA LEU A 129 -5.98 -1.05 6.96
C LEU A 129 -5.07 0.15 7.17
N THR A 130 -4.48 0.28 8.35
CA THR A 130 -3.63 1.41 8.73
C THR A 130 -2.23 0.91 9.01
N ARG A 131 -1.19 1.65 8.58
CA ARG A 131 0.20 1.30 8.88
C ARG A 131 0.42 1.33 10.39
N THR A 132 0.97 0.25 10.93
CA THR A 132 1.22 0.05 12.36
C THR A 132 2.70 0.02 12.72
N GLN A 133 3.58 -0.27 11.74
CA GLN A 133 5.03 -0.33 11.84
C GLN A 133 5.66 0.10 10.51
#